data_AF-A0A1Q6XK58-F1
#
_entry.id   AF-A0A1Q6XK58-F1
#
_cell.length_a   1.000
_cell.length_b   1.000
_cell.length_c   1.000
_cell.angle_alpha   90.00
_cell.angle_beta   90.00
_cell.angle_gamma   90.00
#
_symmetry.space_group_name_H-M   'P 1'
#
loop_
_entity.id
_entity.type
_entity.pdbx_description
1 polymer ?
#
loop_
_entity_poly.entity_id
_entity_poly.type
_entity_poly.pdbx_seq_one_letter_code
_entity_poly.pdbx_strand_id
1 'polypeptide(L)'
;MEIAEGGFERWDGRGALGYLTLAAIVEAQLADPPERARVIVAAHCFPTGMLGYWVRKLAEGGFVAALTATSPARLGSPAGGPKLAGTNPLAIAIPSSDGEPIVADVSMGAITYGDVLTGAATPEELVPFGGEQAHKAFALALGLQLLVDSLTGADGYGAVLLLARPEGDPVPAVRELAAGVRLPGDQS
;
A
#
# COMPACT_ATOMS: atom_id res chain seq x y z
N MET A 1 28.39 0.80 18.42
CA MET A 1 27.71 2.05 18.80
C MET A 1 26.46 2.10 17.94
N GLU A 2 25.32 1.72 18.52
CA GLU A 2 24.03 1.78 17.83
C GLU A 2 23.52 3.21 17.92
N ILE A 3 23.35 3.88 16.79
CA ILE A 3 22.64 5.15 16.73
C ILE A 3 21.21 4.81 16.29
N ALA A 4 20.33 4.59 17.27
CA ALA A 4 18.91 4.47 17.00
C ALA A 4 18.34 5.88 16.80
N GLU A 5 18.26 6.35 15.56
CA GLU A 5 17.53 7.56 15.20
C GLU A 5 16.02 7.28 15.13
N GLY A 6 15.22 8.28 15.51
CA GLY A 6 13.75 8.18 15.52
C GLY A 6 13.20 7.98 14.10
N GLY A 7 12.88 6.74 13.75
CA GLY A 7 12.32 6.36 12.45
C GLY A 7 10.83 6.01 12.48
N PHE A 8 10.08 6.45 13.50
CA PHE A 8 8.67 6.09 13.69
C PHE A 8 7.80 7.32 13.91
N GLU A 9 6.65 7.38 13.24
CA GLU A 9 5.66 8.45 13.38
C GLU A 9 4.24 7.86 13.42
N ARG A 10 3.37 8.43 14.26
CA ARG A 10 1.99 7.99 14.43
C ARG A 10 1.00 9.10 14.13
N TRP A 11 -0.02 8.76 13.34
CA TRP A 11 -1.16 9.59 13.00
C TRP A 11 -2.45 8.93 13.50
N ASP A 12 -3.39 9.75 13.95
CA ASP A 12 -4.74 9.33 14.28
C ASP A 12 -5.72 10.08 13.39
N GLY A 13 -6.41 9.36 12.52
CA GLY A 13 -7.43 9.91 11.63
C GLY A 13 -8.71 10.32 12.35
N ARG A 14 -8.91 9.90 13.60
CA ARG A 14 -10.11 10.21 14.41
C ARG A 14 -11.43 9.89 13.69
N GLY A 15 -11.44 8.81 12.90
CA GLY A 15 -12.59 8.39 12.10
C GLY A 15 -12.75 9.16 10.78
N ALA A 16 -11.78 9.99 10.39
CA ALA A 16 -11.79 10.66 9.11
C ALA A 16 -11.63 9.68 7.93
N LEU A 17 -11.98 10.16 6.74
CA LEU A 17 -11.76 9.43 5.50
C LEU A 17 -10.25 9.23 5.31
N GLY A 18 -9.85 7.97 5.12
CA GLY A 18 -8.45 7.56 5.08
C GLY A 18 -7.63 8.31 4.02
N TYR A 19 -8.21 8.60 2.86
CA TYR A 19 -7.53 9.36 1.81
C TYR A 19 -7.22 10.83 2.22
N LEU A 20 -7.98 11.44 3.14
CA LEU A 20 -7.64 12.76 3.68
C LEU A 20 -6.47 12.67 4.67
N THR A 21 -6.45 11.61 5.48
CA THR A 21 -5.34 11.34 6.40
C THR A 21 -4.05 11.07 5.62
N LEU A 22 -4.12 10.26 4.56
CA LEU A 22 -2.97 9.99 3.69
C LEU A 22 -2.50 11.23 2.92
N ALA A 23 -3.42 12.11 2.48
CA ALA A 23 -3.04 13.39 1.88
C ALA A 23 -2.18 14.23 2.83
N ALA A 24 -2.64 14.40 4.08
CA ALA A 24 -1.90 15.16 5.09
C ALA A 24 -0.55 14.51 5.43
N ILE A 25 -0.49 13.18 5.55
CA ILE A 25 0.76 12.44 5.76
C ILE A 25 1.73 12.71 4.61
N VAL A 26 1.30 12.53 3.35
CA VAL A 26 2.16 12.72 2.18
C VAL A 26 2.68 14.16 2.11
N GLU A 27 1.83 15.15 2.33
CA GLU A 27 2.24 16.56 2.37
C GLU A 27 3.27 16.84 3.48
N ALA A 28 3.05 16.30 4.69
CA ALA A 28 3.98 16.45 5.80
C ALA A 28 5.34 15.80 5.50
N GLN A 29 5.37 14.60 4.92
CA GLN A 29 6.62 13.92 4.60
C GLN A 29 7.39 14.57 3.45
N LEU A 30 6.71 15.21 2.49
CA LEU A 30 7.38 15.98 1.44
C LEU A 30 7.95 17.30 1.98
N ALA A 31 7.30 17.91 2.98
CA ALA A 31 7.75 19.15 3.61
C ALA A 31 8.90 18.92 4.61
N ASP A 32 8.84 17.83 5.39
CA ASP A 32 9.83 17.45 6.40
C ASP A 32 10.23 15.97 6.27
N PRO A 33 11.01 15.62 5.24
CA PRO A 33 11.35 14.24 4.94
C PRO A 33 12.35 13.64 5.94
N PRO A 34 12.32 12.32 6.18
CA PRO A 34 13.32 11.68 7.03
C PRO A 34 14.74 11.79 6.48
N GLU A 35 15.72 11.74 7.37
CA GLU A 35 17.14 11.71 6.99
C GLU A 35 17.49 10.40 6.25
N ARG A 36 16.99 9.26 6.74
CA ARG A 36 17.20 7.95 6.11
C ARG A 36 15.88 7.27 5.76
N ALA A 37 15.10 6.92 6.77
CA ALA A 37 13.82 6.24 6.61
C ALA A 37 12.86 6.57 7.76
N ARG A 38 11.56 6.39 7.52
CA ARG A 38 10.48 6.53 8.50
C ARG A 38 9.41 5.49 8.24
N VAL A 39 8.92 4.88 9.31
CA VAL A 39 7.69 4.11 9.35
C VAL A 39 6.60 5.02 9.91
N ILE A 40 5.59 5.30 9.11
CA ILE A 40 4.44 6.12 9.48
C ILE A 40 3.23 5.20 9.64
N VAL A 41 2.59 5.26 10.79
CA VAL A 41 1.41 4.45 11.13
C VAL A 41 0.21 5.36 11.30
N ALA A 42 -0.84 5.15 10.53
CA ALA A 42 -2.10 5.87 10.63
C ALA A 42 -3.20 4.95 11.17
N ALA A 43 -3.84 5.34 12.27
CA ALA A 43 -4.97 4.62 12.87
C ALA A 43 -6.30 5.35 12.63
N HIS A 44 -7.41 4.64 12.81
CA HIS A 44 -8.79 5.16 12.70
C HIS A 44 -9.06 5.93 11.40
N CYS A 45 -8.61 5.40 10.27
CA CYS A 45 -8.73 6.07 8.97
C CYS A 45 -9.09 5.07 7.86
N PHE A 46 -10.26 5.23 7.25
CA PHE A 46 -10.76 4.39 6.14
C PHE A 46 -11.91 5.11 5.42
N PRO A 47 -12.11 4.95 4.10
CA PRO A 47 -11.26 4.26 3.13
C PRO A 47 -10.06 5.11 2.68
N THR A 48 -8.99 4.46 2.23
CA THR A 48 -7.72 5.09 1.82
C THR A 48 -7.63 5.45 0.33
N GLY A 49 -8.62 5.03 -0.48
CA GLY A 49 -8.60 5.25 -1.93
C GLY A 49 -7.58 4.35 -2.64
N MET A 50 -7.00 4.84 -3.74
CA MET A 50 -5.98 4.15 -4.52
C MET A 50 -4.60 4.38 -3.91
N LEU A 51 -3.96 3.34 -3.37
CA LEU A 51 -2.67 3.49 -2.68
C LEU A 51 -1.54 3.91 -3.63
N GLY A 52 -1.58 3.43 -4.86
CA GLY A 52 -0.66 3.77 -5.95
C GLY A 52 -0.54 5.28 -6.20
N TYR A 53 -1.63 6.02 -6.01
CA TYR A 53 -1.63 7.49 -6.13
C TYR A 53 -0.71 8.16 -5.09
N TRP A 54 -0.75 7.69 -3.84
CA TRP A 54 0.03 8.26 -2.74
C TRP A 54 1.50 7.90 -2.84
N VAL A 55 1.83 6.63 -3.12
CA VAL A 55 3.23 6.21 -3.27
C VAL A 55 3.87 6.83 -4.52
N ARG A 56 3.10 7.06 -5.60
CA ARG A 56 3.58 7.80 -6.77
C ARG A 56 4.01 9.20 -6.40
N LYS A 57 3.18 9.97 -5.68
CA LYS A 57 3.52 11.33 -5.24
C LYS A 57 4.81 11.36 -4.43
N LEU A 58 5.02 10.37 -3.57
CA LEU A 58 6.25 10.26 -2.77
C LEU A 58 7.47 9.94 -3.65
N ALA A 59 7.32 9.05 -4.64
CA ALA A 59 8.38 8.73 -5.60
C ALA A 59 8.70 9.88 -6.56
N GLU A 60 7.70 10.67 -6.98
CA GLU A 60 7.91 11.93 -7.70
C GLU A 60 8.66 12.96 -6.84
N GLY A 61 8.50 12.89 -5.51
CA GLY A 61 9.31 13.63 -4.54
C GLY A 61 10.72 13.04 -4.28
N GLY A 62 11.10 11.97 -4.98
CA GLY A 62 12.42 11.35 -4.87
C GLY A 62 12.56 10.29 -3.76
N PHE A 63 11.46 9.76 -3.23
CA PHE A 63 11.48 8.78 -2.13
C PHE A 63 11.06 7.38 -2.58
N VAL A 64 11.67 6.36 -1.97
CA VAL A 64 11.13 5.00 -2.00
C VAL A 64 9.96 4.93 -1.02
N ALA A 65 8.82 4.42 -1.47
CA ALA A 65 7.63 4.30 -0.65
C ALA A 65 6.99 2.91 -0.75
N ALA A 66 6.57 2.35 0.39
CA ALA A 66 5.72 1.18 0.44
C ALA A 66 4.55 1.41 1.38
N LEU A 67 3.32 1.24 0.90
CA LEU A 67 2.09 1.57 1.62
C LEU A 67 1.13 0.39 1.59
N THR A 68 0.60 0.04 2.76
CA THR A 68 -0.52 -0.88 2.89
C THR A 68 -1.60 -0.28 3.79
N ALA A 69 -2.84 -0.74 3.64
CA ALA A 69 -3.98 -0.29 4.42
C ALA A 69 -4.97 -1.41 4.69
N THR A 70 -5.61 -1.40 5.85
CA THR A 70 -6.63 -2.36 6.26
C THR A 70 -8.05 -1.87 5.97
N SER A 71 -8.99 -2.80 6.01
CA SER A 71 -10.40 -2.53 5.73
C SER A 71 -11.28 -3.62 6.37
N PRO A 72 -12.62 -3.51 6.34
CA PRO A 72 -13.49 -4.60 6.79
C PRO A 72 -13.12 -5.94 6.16
N ALA A 73 -13.24 -7.02 6.94
CA ALA A 73 -12.91 -8.36 6.50
C ALA A 73 -13.75 -8.77 5.28
N ARG A 74 -13.07 -9.07 4.17
CA ARG A 74 -13.67 -9.37 2.87
C ARG A 74 -13.14 -10.67 2.26
N LEU A 75 -11.90 -11.03 2.56
CA LEU A 75 -11.21 -12.20 2.03
C LEU A 75 -11.12 -13.31 3.08
N GLY A 76 -11.40 -14.53 2.66
CA GLY A 76 -11.29 -15.76 3.46
C GLY A 76 -10.35 -16.77 2.82
N SER A 77 -10.07 -17.86 3.55
CA SER A 77 -9.26 -18.96 3.03
C SER A 77 -9.91 -19.57 1.78
N PRO A 78 -9.14 -19.90 0.73
CA PRO A 78 -9.66 -20.63 -0.44
C PRO A 78 -10.24 -22.01 -0.08
N ALA A 79 -9.86 -22.58 1.06
CA ALA A 79 -10.42 -23.84 1.58
C ALA A 79 -11.80 -23.66 2.25
N GLY A 80 -12.36 -22.44 2.26
CA GLY A 80 -13.58 -22.08 2.96
C GLY A 80 -13.34 -21.59 4.39
N GLY A 81 -14.41 -21.13 5.04
CA GLY A 81 -14.38 -20.56 6.39
C GLY A 81 -14.71 -19.06 6.42
N PRO A 82 -14.50 -18.38 7.57
CA PRO A 82 -14.82 -16.97 7.71
C PRO A 82 -13.90 -16.07 6.87
N LYS A 83 -14.37 -14.85 6.58
CA LYS A 83 -13.55 -13.76 6.06
C LYS A 83 -12.69 -13.22 7.22
N LEU A 84 -11.37 -13.17 7.03
CA LEU A 84 -10.38 -12.88 8.07
C LEU A 84 -9.54 -11.64 7.80
N ALA A 85 -9.48 -11.17 6.55
CA ALA A 85 -8.70 -9.99 6.18
C ALA A 85 -9.49 -9.11 5.21
N GLY A 86 -9.19 -7.81 5.18
CA GLY A 86 -9.60 -6.96 4.08
C GLY A 86 -8.92 -7.34 2.76
N THR A 87 -9.16 -6.56 1.70
CA THR A 87 -8.44 -6.74 0.42
C THR A 87 -6.98 -6.27 0.49
N ASN A 88 -6.66 -5.48 1.52
CA ASN A 88 -5.34 -5.11 2.00
C ASN A 88 -4.29 -4.96 0.89
N PRO A 89 -4.41 -3.91 0.06
CA PRO A 89 -3.48 -3.69 -1.02
C PRO A 89 -2.07 -3.40 -0.51
N LEU A 90 -1.08 -3.72 -1.35
CA LEU A 90 0.31 -3.30 -1.17
C LEU A 90 0.71 -2.48 -2.39
N ALA A 91 1.04 -1.20 -2.14
CA ALA A 91 1.59 -0.32 -3.14
C ALA A 91 3.07 -0.04 -2.85
N ILE A 92 3.90 -0.10 -3.88
CA ILE A 92 5.34 0.18 -3.81
C ILE A 92 5.68 1.14 -4.95
N ALA A 93 6.39 2.22 -4.64
CA ALA A 93 6.93 3.12 -5.64
C ALA A 93 8.43 3.33 -5.47
N ILE A 94 9.14 3.25 -6.59
CA ILE A 94 10.59 3.47 -6.68
C ILE A 94 10.82 4.70 -7.56
N PRO A 95 11.52 5.75 -7.06
CA PRO A 95 11.84 6.93 -7.84
C PRO A 95 12.86 6.58 -8.94
N SER A 96 12.93 7.42 -9.96
CA SER A 96 13.88 7.27 -11.08
C SER A 96 14.50 8.62 -11.42
N SER A 97 15.79 8.64 -11.74
CA SER A 97 16.48 9.87 -12.22
C SER A 97 15.94 10.37 -13.56
N ASP A 98 15.33 9.49 -14.35
CA ASP A 98 14.67 9.84 -15.62
C ASP A 98 13.29 10.47 -15.42
N GLY A 99 12.84 10.65 -14.16
CA GLY A 99 11.55 11.28 -13.82
C GLY A 99 10.33 10.35 -13.95
N GLU A 100 10.52 9.10 -14.36
CA GLU A 100 9.45 8.10 -14.52
C GLU A 100 9.53 6.99 -13.47
N PRO A 101 8.87 7.14 -12.30
CA PRO A 101 8.92 6.15 -11.23
C PRO A 101 8.22 4.85 -11.65
N ILE A 102 8.66 3.73 -11.07
CA ILE A 102 7.90 2.47 -11.10
C ILE A 102 6.91 2.50 -9.96
N VAL A 103 5.65 2.16 -10.25
CA VAL A 103 4.57 2.10 -9.25
C VAL A 103 3.82 0.78 -9.41
N ALA A 104 4.01 -0.12 -8.45
CA ALA A 104 3.20 -1.32 -8.30
C ALA A 104 2.10 -1.05 -7.27
N ASP A 105 0.84 -1.33 -7.60
CA ASP A 105 -0.29 -1.25 -6.65
C ASP A 105 -1.20 -2.46 -6.88
N VAL A 106 -1.22 -3.38 -5.92
CA VAL A 106 -1.90 -4.66 -6.05
C VAL A 106 -2.79 -4.91 -4.84
N SER A 107 -4.08 -5.11 -5.11
CA SER A 107 -5.06 -5.62 -4.14
C SER A 107 -5.02 -7.15 -4.09
N MET A 108 -5.27 -7.73 -2.92
CA MET A 108 -5.30 -9.19 -2.75
C MET A 108 -6.60 -9.85 -3.22
N GLY A 109 -7.62 -9.05 -3.55
CA GLY A 109 -8.85 -9.53 -4.17
C GLY A 109 -8.71 -9.73 -5.68
N ALA A 110 -9.34 -10.78 -6.22
CA ALA A 110 -9.44 -11.05 -7.66
C ALA A 110 -10.21 -9.95 -8.42
N ILE A 111 -11.11 -9.28 -7.72
CA ILE A 111 -11.84 -8.09 -8.15
C ILE A 111 -11.66 -7.00 -7.10
N THR A 112 -12.03 -5.77 -7.44
CA THR A 112 -12.02 -4.68 -6.45
C THR A 112 -13.35 -4.63 -5.69
N TYR A 113 -13.32 -4.11 -4.46
CA TYR A 113 -14.58 -3.81 -3.77
C TYR A 113 -15.35 -2.67 -4.46
N GLY A 114 -14.67 -1.83 -5.25
CA GLY A 114 -15.31 -0.85 -6.12
C GLY A 114 -16.23 -1.51 -7.14
N ASP A 115 -15.82 -2.64 -7.74
CA ASP A 115 -16.63 -3.40 -8.69
C ASP A 115 -17.90 -3.95 -8.04
N VAL A 116 -17.82 -4.34 -6.77
CA VAL A 116 -18.99 -4.77 -5.99
C VAL A 116 -19.94 -3.59 -5.73
N LEU A 117 -19.40 -2.41 -5.40
CA LEU A 117 -20.20 -1.21 -5.15
C LEU A 117 -20.87 -0.66 -6.42
N THR A 118 -20.24 -0.81 -7.58
CA THR A 118 -20.81 -0.40 -8.88
C THR A 118 -21.76 -1.43 -9.48
N GLY A 119 -21.89 -2.61 -8.86
CA GLY A 119 -22.72 -3.71 -9.36
C GLY A 119 -22.12 -4.46 -10.55
N ALA A 120 -20.83 -4.24 -10.85
CA ALA A 120 -20.10 -4.98 -11.87
C ALA A 120 -19.73 -6.40 -11.41
N ALA A 121 -19.76 -6.66 -10.10
CA ALA A 121 -19.52 -7.96 -9.51
C ALA A 121 -20.32 -8.17 -8.21
N THR A 122 -20.45 -9.41 -7.77
CA THR A 122 -21.12 -9.79 -6.53
C THR A 122 -20.12 -9.87 -5.35
N PRO A 123 -20.59 -9.70 -4.10
CA PRO A 123 -19.74 -9.88 -2.91
C PRO A 123 -19.09 -11.27 -2.78
N GLU A 124 -19.68 -12.29 -3.40
CA GLU A 124 -19.19 -13.67 -3.42
C GLU A 124 -18.02 -13.85 -4.39
N GLU A 125 -17.95 -13.04 -5.44
CA GLU A 125 -16.82 -13.02 -6.40
C GLU A 125 -15.57 -12.35 -5.82
N LEU A 126 -15.70 -11.62 -4.71
CA LEU A 126 -14.57 -11.03 -4.01
C LEU A 126 -13.82 -12.09 -3.19
N VAL A 127 -12.99 -12.84 -3.91
CA VAL A 127 -12.10 -13.89 -3.39
C VAL A 127 -10.63 -13.49 -3.57
N PRO A 128 -9.68 -14.15 -2.88
CA PRO A 128 -8.26 -13.90 -3.13
C PRO A 128 -7.87 -14.21 -4.58
N PHE A 129 -7.04 -13.38 -5.21
CA PHE A 129 -6.62 -13.60 -6.60
C PHE A 129 -5.70 -14.84 -6.74
N GLY A 130 -5.61 -15.40 -7.96
CA GLY A 130 -4.60 -16.41 -8.29
C GLY A 130 -5.12 -17.84 -8.49
N GLY A 131 -6.44 -18.05 -8.53
CA GLY A 131 -7.03 -19.36 -8.84
C GLY A 131 -6.55 -20.45 -7.87
N GLU A 132 -5.92 -21.51 -8.40
CA GLU A 132 -5.33 -22.58 -7.58
C GLU A 132 -4.26 -22.08 -6.59
N GLN A 133 -3.65 -20.92 -6.87
CA GLN A 133 -2.63 -20.27 -6.05
C GLN A 133 -3.21 -19.20 -5.12
N ALA A 134 -4.54 -19.11 -4.98
CA ALA A 134 -5.21 -18.08 -4.17
C ALA A 134 -4.80 -18.08 -2.68
N HIS A 135 -4.24 -19.18 -2.18
CA HIS A 135 -3.70 -19.26 -0.84
C HIS A 135 -2.54 -18.28 -0.60
N LYS A 136 -1.80 -17.88 -1.65
CA LYS A 136 -0.71 -16.90 -1.56
C LYS A 136 -1.24 -15.48 -1.39
N ALA A 137 -2.26 -15.10 -2.17
CA ALA A 137 -2.92 -13.80 -2.03
C ALA A 137 -3.61 -13.68 -0.67
N PHE A 138 -4.26 -14.76 -0.21
CA PHE A 138 -4.85 -14.80 1.13
C PHE A 138 -3.79 -14.67 2.25
N ALA A 139 -2.68 -15.40 2.15
CA ALA A 139 -1.59 -15.31 3.11
C ALA A 139 -1.02 -13.89 3.19
N LEU A 140 -0.85 -13.21 2.05
CA LEU A 140 -0.39 -11.83 2.02
C LEU A 140 -1.42 -10.85 2.58
N ALA A 141 -2.71 -11.00 2.24
CA ALA A 141 -3.79 -10.18 2.80
C ALA A 141 -3.83 -10.25 4.33
N LEU A 142 -3.71 -11.47 4.88
CA LEU A 142 -3.69 -11.71 6.32
C LEU A 142 -2.40 -11.17 6.97
N GLY A 143 -1.24 -11.35 6.34
CA GLY A 143 0.01 -10.79 6.82
C GLY A 143 -0.03 -9.27 6.91
N LEU A 144 -0.55 -8.59 5.88
CA LEU A 144 -0.72 -7.14 5.87
C LEU A 144 -1.77 -6.68 6.88
N GLN A 145 -2.85 -7.45 7.07
CA GLN A 145 -3.84 -7.19 8.13
C GLN A 145 -3.16 -7.12 9.49
N LEU A 146 -2.45 -8.19 9.85
CA LEU A 146 -1.81 -8.34 11.15
C LEU A 146 -0.66 -7.36 11.34
N LEU A 147 0.08 -7.03 10.28
CA LEU A 147 1.11 -6.00 10.33
C LEU A 147 0.51 -4.65 10.74
N VAL A 148 -0.55 -4.20 10.07
CA VAL A 148 -1.20 -2.92 10.41
C VAL A 148 -1.80 -2.98 11.81
N ASP A 149 -2.55 -4.03 12.13
CA ASP A 149 -3.21 -4.18 13.43
C ASP A 149 -2.20 -4.21 14.58
N SER A 150 -1.04 -4.85 14.40
CA SER A 150 0.03 -4.88 15.40
C SER A 150 0.65 -3.51 15.69
N LEU A 151 0.58 -2.58 14.73
CA LEU A 151 1.14 -1.24 14.83
C LEU A 151 0.08 -0.20 15.23
N THR A 152 -1.19 -0.42 14.89
CA THR A 152 -2.29 0.46 15.30
C THR A 152 -2.87 0.09 16.67
N GLY A 153 -2.65 -1.14 17.14
CA GLY A 153 -3.26 -1.66 18.38
C GLY A 153 -4.57 -2.41 18.15
N ALA A 154 -4.84 -2.84 16.91
CA ALA A 154 -6.05 -3.52 16.47
C ALA A 154 -7.36 -2.73 16.73
N ASP A 155 -7.26 -1.40 16.84
CA ASP A 155 -8.40 -0.50 17.00
C ASP A 155 -8.74 0.17 15.66
N GLY A 156 -9.87 -0.23 15.08
CA GLY A 156 -10.34 0.26 13.78
C GLY A 156 -9.45 -0.16 12.60
N TYR A 157 -9.56 0.63 11.52
CA TYR A 157 -8.79 0.42 10.28
C TYR A 157 -7.68 1.48 10.17
N GLY A 158 -6.60 1.13 9.50
CA GLY A 158 -5.44 2.00 9.40
C GLY A 158 -4.57 1.73 8.18
N ALA A 159 -3.43 2.40 8.16
CA ALA A 159 -2.42 2.25 7.12
C ALA A 159 -1.01 2.31 7.71
N VAL A 160 -0.08 1.66 7.02
CA VAL A 160 1.35 1.70 7.34
C VAL A 160 2.10 2.09 6.08
N LEU A 161 2.89 3.16 6.19
CA LEU A 161 3.76 3.69 5.15
C LEU A 161 5.22 3.53 5.59
N LEU A 162 6.02 2.85 4.79
CA LEU A 162 7.47 2.98 4.80
C LEU A 162 7.87 4.06 3.80
N LEU A 163 8.67 5.01 4.24
CA LEU A 163 9.27 6.04 3.40
C LEU A 163 10.79 6.04 3.61
N ALA A 164 11.57 6.04 2.53
CA ALA A 164 13.02 6.06 2.62
C ALA A 164 13.67 6.88 1.50
N ARG A 165 14.86 7.42 1.76
CA ARG A 165 15.71 7.98 0.71
C ARG A 165 16.36 6.84 -0.08
N PRO A 166 16.34 6.88 -1.42
CA PRO A 166 17.05 5.89 -2.22
C PRO A 166 18.57 6.07 -2.07
N GLU A 167 19.29 4.95 -1.92
CA GLU A 167 20.77 4.92 -2.03
C GLU A 167 21.24 4.59 -3.46
N GLY A 168 20.31 4.22 -4.34
CA GLY A 168 20.59 3.89 -5.74
C GLY A 168 19.35 4.04 -6.62
N ASP A 169 19.58 4.00 -7.93
CA ASP A 169 18.56 4.17 -8.95
C ASP A 169 18.50 2.95 -9.88
N PRO A 170 17.69 1.92 -9.54
CA PRO A 170 17.61 0.70 -10.34
C PRO A 170 16.65 0.82 -11.54
N VAL A 171 15.81 1.86 -11.60
CA VAL A 171 14.70 1.95 -12.56
C VAL A 171 15.19 2.06 -14.01
N PRO A 172 16.19 2.89 -14.36
CA PRO A 172 16.68 2.99 -15.74
C PRO A 172 17.18 1.65 -16.29
N ALA A 173 17.93 0.88 -15.50
CA ALA A 173 18.44 -0.43 -15.92
C ALA A 173 17.31 -1.44 -16.15
N VAL A 174 16.27 -1.44 -15.32
CA VAL A 174 15.10 -2.30 -15.51
C VAL A 174 14.33 -1.90 -16.78
N ARG A 175 14.17 -0.59 -17.04
CA ARG A 175 13.49 -0.08 -18.24
C ARG A 175 14.25 -0.42 -19.53
N GLU A 176 15.58 -0.34 -19.51
CA GLU A 176 16.44 -0.76 -20.63
C GLU A 176 16.24 -2.26 -20.93
N LEU A 177 16.28 -3.11 -19.90
CA LEU A 177 16.04 -4.56 -20.04
C LEU A 177 14.62 -4.88 -20.53
N ALA A 178 13.63 -4.07 -20.16
CA ALA A 178 12.25 -4.24 -20.60
C ALA A 178 12.08 -3.96 -22.11
N ALA A 179 13.03 -3.28 -22.76
CA ALA A 179 13.06 -3.07 -24.21
C ALA A 179 11.74 -2.56 -24.81
N GLY A 180 11.09 -1.59 -24.13
CA GLY A 180 9.83 -0.99 -24.56
C GLY A 180 8.56 -1.73 -24.12
N VAL A 181 8.68 -2.80 -23.33
CA VAL A 181 7.55 -3.42 -22.63
C VAL A 181 7.03 -2.45 -21.57
N ARG A 182 5.71 -2.25 -21.54
CA ARG A 182 5.04 -1.43 -20.51
C ARG A 182 5.31 -1.99 -19.12
N LEU A 183 5.76 -1.13 -18.21
CA LEU A 183 6.02 -1.45 -16.82
C LEU A 183 4.95 -0.85 -15.88
N PRO A 184 4.84 -1.36 -14.63
CA PRO A 184 3.93 -0.81 -13.65
C PRO A 184 4.20 0.68 -13.38
N GLY A 185 3.16 1.49 -13.52
CA GLY A 185 3.23 2.92 -13.29
C GLY A 185 3.47 3.77 -14.55
N ASP A 186 3.67 3.16 -15.72
CA ASP A 186 3.60 3.87 -16.98
C ASP A 186 2.19 4.47 -17.15
N GLN A 187 2.09 5.74 -17.55
CA GLN A 187 0.78 6.36 -17.77
C GLN A 187 0.07 5.68 -18.95
N SER A 188 -1.19 5.31 -18.75
CA SER A 188 -2.07 4.78 -19.78
C SER A 188 -2.61 5.88 -20.68
#